data_AF-A0A958HXS9-F1
#
_entry.id   AF-A0A958HXS9-F1
#
_cell.length_a   1.000
_cell.length_b   1.000
_cell.length_c   1.000
_cell.angle_alpha   90.00
_cell.angle_beta   90.00
_cell.angle_gamma   90.00
#
_symmetry.space_group_name_H-M   'P 1'
#
loop_
_entity.id
_entity.type
_entity.pdbx_description
1 polymer ?
#
loop_
_entity_poly.entity_id
_entity_poly.type
_entity_poly.pdbx_seq_one_letter_code
_entity_poly.pdbx_strand_id
1 'polypeptide(L)'
;GSILHTDDHSHLEPVRYSAGSGFWRLLMAPMAFGKYMLERVVKMGFDFVAHPVQNLKVYFVDDWARRTQILLYMRTLNSTLRFKRGWFGMKTTLAQGERPSAFVPEAKDLAERYSKLVDGKPMVLVTETVAGIPTTAHILGGCTMGRDREEGVIDRDNRLFGYENIYVCDGSAISANPGVNPSLTITALSERAMSKIPEAGAGEARDLPEAAKVLT
;
A
#
# COMPACT_ATOMS: atom_id res chain seq x y z
N GLY A 1 -4.02 -17.19 -3.75
CA GLY A 1 -4.22 -16.91 -2.32
C GLY A 1 -5.65 -17.27 -1.98
N SER A 2 -5.93 -17.64 -0.73
CA SER A 2 -7.30 -17.73 -0.24
C SER A 2 -7.82 -16.33 0.07
N ILE A 3 -9.03 -15.97 -0.32
CA ILE A 3 -9.66 -14.69 0.06
C ILE A 3 -10.90 -15.04 0.87
N LEU A 4 -11.07 -14.41 2.03
CA LEU A 4 -12.30 -14.48 2.81
C LEU A 4 -13.08 -13.19 2.63
N HIS A 5 -14.18 -13.24 1.91
CA HIS A 5 -15.15 -12.14 1.88
C HIS A 5 -15.97 -12.17 3.17
N THR A 6 -15.99 -11.07 3.91
CA THR A 6 -16.79 -10.96 5.14
C THR A 6 -18.09 -10.21 4.90
N ASP A 7 -18.10 -9.29 3.93
CA ASP A 7 -19.28 -8.63 3.38
C ASP A 7 -19.00 -8.23 1.90
N ASP A 8 -19.93 -7.51 1.26
CA ASP A 8 -19.84 -7.07 -0.15
C ASP A 8 -18.69 -6.08 -0.43
N HIS A 9 -18.12 -5.49 0.62
CA HIS A 9 -17.15 -4.40 0.58
C HIS A 9 -15.87 -4.70 1.38
N SER A 10 -15.82 -5.81 2.10
CA SER A 10 -14.75 -6.18 3.03
C SER A 10 -14.25 -7.59 2.76
N HIS A 11 -12.93 -7.73 2.72
CA HIS A 11 -12.29 -9.03 2.57
C HIS A 11 -10.98 -9.11 3.35
N LEU A 12 -10.63 -10.33 3.73
CA LEU A 12 -9.39 -10.66 4.41
C LEU A 12 -8.53 -11.54 3.51
N GLU A 13 -7.29 -11.12 3.28
CA GLU A 13 -6.31 -11.89 2.53
C GLU A 13 -5.13 -12.28 3.43
N PRO A 14 -4.86 -13.58 3.62
CA PRO A 14 -3.62 -14.04 4.22
C PRO A 14 -2.49 -13.89 3.21
N VAL A 15 -1.57 -12.96 3.50
CA VAL A 15 -0.36 -12.71 2.72
C VAL A 15 0.90 -12.92 3.56
N ARG A 16 2.04 -13.10 2.92
CA ARG A 16 3.32 -13.31 3.62
C ARG A 16 4.44 -12.57 2.92
N TYR A 17 5.42 -12.13 3.69
CA TYR A 17 6.69 -11.71 3.11
C TYR A 17 7.51 -12.91 2.63
N SER A 18 8.48 -12.64 1.75
CA SER A 18 9.49 -13.61 1.36
C SER A 18 10.45 -13.89 2.52
N ALA A 19 11.06 -15.08 2.52
CA ALA A 19 12.08 -15.45 3.50
C ALA A 19 13.21 -14.41 3.53
N GLY A 20 13.71 -14.08 4.72
CA GLY A 20 14.74 -13.04 4.90
C GLY A 20 14.20 -11.61 5.08
N SER A 21 12.89 -11.38 4.96
CA SER A 21 12.25 -10.07 5.18
C SER A 21 12.10 -9.70 6.67
N GLY A 22 13.11 -10.03 7.48
CA GLY A 22 13.07 -9.91 8.94
C GLY A 22 13.12 -8.48 9.48
N PHE A 23 13.50 -7.49 8.65
CA PHE A 23 13.55 -6.07 9.00
C PHE A 23 12.22 -5.54 9.54
N TRP A 24 11.11 -5.99 8.93
CA TRP A 24 9.75 -5.56 9.28
C TRP A 24 9.41 -5.78 10.75
N ARG A 25 10.04 -6.76 11.43
CA ARG A 25 9.81 -7.02 12.86
C ARG A 25 10.03 -5.79 13.74
N LEU A 26 10.97 -4.91 13.37
CA LEU A 26 11.31 -3.69 14.12
C LEU A 26 10.20 -2.63 14.05
N LEU A 27 9.32 -2.73 13.06
CA LEU A 27 8.22 -1.79 12.86
C LEU A 27 6.90 -2.31 13.45
N MET A 28 6.90 -3.49 14.08
CA MET A 28 5.71 -4.10 14.66
C MET A 28 5.57 -3.75 16.15
N ALA A 29 4.33 -3.55 16.57
CA ALA A 29 3.92 -3.37 17.96
C ALA A 29 2.73 -4.30 18.28
N PRO A 30 2.55 -4.68 19.56
CA PRO A 30 1.33 -5.35 20.00
C PRO A 30 0.08 -4.59 19.54
N MET A 31 -0.91 -5.32 19.03
CA MET A 31 -2.17 -4.73 18.59
C MET A 31 -2.92 -4.13 19.78
N ALA A 32 -3.12 -2.81 19.77
CA ALA A 32 -3.85 -2.11 20.82
C ALA A 32 -4.82 -1.08 20.23
N PHE A 33 -6.12 -1.25 20.54
CA PHE A 33 -7.17 -0.30 20.15
C PHE A 33 -7.48 0.65 21.31
N GLY A 34 -7.72 1.91 20.98
CA GLY A 34 -8.06 2.95 21.94
C GLY A 34 -8.29 4.28 21.23
N LYS A 35 -9.12 5.14 21.82
CA LYS A 35 -9.48 6.42 21.21
C LYS A 35 -8.30 7.39 21.24
N TYR A 36 -7.53 7.36 22.33
CA TYR A 36 -6.43 8.28 22.58
C TYR A 36 -5.07 7.58 22.46
N MET A 37 -4.05 8.33 22.03
CA MET A 37 -2.67 7.81 21.92
C MET A 37 -2.17 7.25 23.25
N LEU A 38 -2.35 8.00 24.35
CA LEU A 38 -1.85 7.58 25.66
C LEU A 38 -2.46 6.25 26.11
N GLU A 39 -3.75 6.05 25.86
CA GLU A 39 -4.45 4.80 26.16
C GLU A 39 -3.80 3.60 25.45
N ARG A 40 -3.48 3.75 24.16
CA ARG A 40 -2.86 2.68 23.36
C ARG A 40 -1.41 2.42 23.78
N VAL A 41 -0.64 3.47 24.07
CA VAL A 41 0.75 3.34 24.55
C VAL A 41 0.79 2.65 25.91
N VAL A 42 -0.12 2.98 26.82
CA VAL A 42 -0.24 2.31 28.13
C VAL A 42 -0.63 0.83 27.94
N LYS A 43 -1.61 0.54 27.08
CA LYS A 43 -2.00 -0.86 26.75
C LYS A 43 -0.84 -1.65 26.16
N MET A 44 -0.07 -1.04 25.25
CA MET A 44 1.14 -1.63 24.68
C MET A 44 2.18 -1.91 25.76
N GLY A 45 2.44 -0.95 26.66
CA GLY A 45 3.36 -1.15 27.79
C GLY A 45 2.92 -2.27 28.73
N PHE A 46 1.62 -2.34 29.04
CA PHE A 46 1.07 -3.42 29.84
C PHE A 46 1.22 -4.78 29.15
N ASP A 47 0.99 -4.86 27.84
CA ASP A 47 1.18 -6.09 27.07
C ASP A 47 2.63 -6.62 27.14
N PHE A 48 3.63 -5.72 27.07
CA PHE A 48 5.04 -6.11 27.24
C PHE A 48 5.33 -6.75 28.60
N VAL A 49 4.70 -6.23 29.66
CA VAL A 49 4.85 -6.74 31.03
C VAL A 49 4.05 -8.02 31.25
N ALA A 50 2.81 -8.10 30.74
CA ALA A 50 1.91 -9.24 30.92
C ALA A 50 2.32 -10.46 30.08
N HIS A 51 2.95 -10.24 28.92
CA HIS A 51 3.27 -11.29 27.96
C HIS A 51 4.74 -11.28 27.53
N PRO A 52 5.71 -11.37 28.46
CA PRO A 52 7.13 -11.18 28.16
C PRO A 52 7.67 -12.25 27.22
N VAL A 53 7.27 -13.52 27.41
CA VAL A 53 7.72 -14.65 26.58
C VAL A 53 7.21 -14.52 25.14
N GLN A 54 5.95 -14.15 24.94
CA GLN A 54 5.38 -13.98 23.61
C GLN A 54 6.04 -12.80 22.88
N ASN A 55 6.26 -11.68 23.58
CA ASN A 55 6.95 -10.52 23.00
C ASN A 55 8.39 -10.86 22.60
N LEU A 56 9.16 -11.52 23.47
CA LEU A 56 10.51 -11.99 23.12
C LEU A 56 10.49 -12.94 21.92
N LYS A 57 9.56 -13.91 21.87
CA LYS A 57 9.44 -14.79 20.71
C LYS A 57 9.25 -13.99 19.41
N VAL A 58 8.33 -13.01 19.38
CA VAL A 58 8.09 -12.22 18.16
C VAL A 58 9.36 -11.53 17.65
N TYR A 59 10.20 -11.00 18.54
CA TYR A 59 11.43 -10.29 18.12
C TYR A 59 12.62 -11.21 17.85
N PHE A 60 12.70 -12.38 18.49
CA PHE A 60 13.89 -13.26 18.46
C PHE A 60 13.69 -14.58 17.71
N VAL A 61 12.56 -14.78 17.04
CA VAL A 61 12.42 -15.90 16.08
C VAL A 61 13.45 -15.82 14.95
N ASP A 62 13.88 -17.00 14.49
CA ASP A 62 14.85 -17.22 13.42
C ASP A 62 14.48 -16.48 12.12
N ASP A 63 13.46 -16.95 11.41
CA ASP A 63 12.92 -16.33 10.21
C ASP A 63 11.52 -15.80 10.51
N TRP A 64 11.48 -14.54 10.91
CA TRP A 64 10.25 -13.82 11.21
C TRP A 64 9.24 -13.87 10.06
N ALA A 65 9.68 -13.82 8.80
CA ALA A 65 8.79 -13.86 7.65
C ALA A 65 8.16 -15.26 7.46
N ARG A 66 8.86 -16.33 7.83
CA ARG A 66 8.30 -17.71 7.82
C ARG A 66 7.36 -17.98 8.98
N ARG A 67 7.54 -17.30 10.11
CA ARG A 67 6.72 -17.48 11.33
C ARG A 67 5.60 -16.46 11.48
N THR A 68 5.41 -15.59 10.50
CA THR A 68 4.39 -14.55 10.51
C THR A 68 3.40 -14.78 9.38
N GLN A 69 2.11 -14.76 9.72
CA GLN A 69 1.03 -14.65 8.76
C GLN A 69 0.48 -13.22 8.83
N ILE A 70 0.49 -12.51 7.71
CA ILE A 70 -0.12 -11.18 7.62
C ILE A 70 -1.57 -11.39 7.22
N LEU A 71 -2.48 -10.78 7.97
CA LEU A 71 -3.90 -10.77 7.67
C LEU A 71 -4.22 -9.38 7.10
N LEU A 72 -4.20 -9.26 5.78
CA LEU A 72 -4.51 -8.01 5.10
C LEU A 72 -6.02 -7.83 5.05
N TYR A 73 -6.54 -6.95 5.90
CA TYR A 73 -7.95 -6.57 5.88
C TYR A 73 -8.15 -5.40 4.93
N MET A 74 -8.93 -5.63 3.88
CA MET A 74 -9.21 -4.66 2.84
C MET A 74 -10.70 -4.29 2.85
N ARG A 75 -10.98 -2.99 2.73
CA ARG A 75 -12.34 -2.47 2.62
C ARG A 75 -12.42 -1.44 1.51
N THR A 76 -13.43 -1.54 0.66
CA THR A 76 -13.69 -0.55 -0.39
C THR A 76 -14.35 0.68 0.22
N LEU A 77 -13.56 1.75 0.39
CA LEU A 77 -14.02 3.06 0.83
C LEU A 77 -13.72 4.10 -0.24
N ASN A 78 -14.71 4.92 -0.58
CA ASN A 78 -14.51 6.07 -1.46
C ASN A 78 -13.80 7.18 -0.67
N SER A 79 -12.47 7.18 -0.73
CA SER A 79 -11.63 8.22 -0.11
C SER A 79 -10.47 8.58 -1.02
N THR A 80 -10.11 9.86 -1.02
CA THR A 80 -9.01 10.39 -1.83
C THR A 80 -8.00 11.05 -0.92
N LEU A 81 -6.76 10.58 -0.98
CA LEU A 81 -5.62 11.17 -0.29
C LEU A 81 -4.81 12.02 -1.27
N ARG A 82 -4.34 13.18 -0.82
CA ARG A 82 -3.50 14.09 -1.58
C ARG A 82 -2.19 14.31 -0.85
N PHE A 83 -1.09 14.16 -1.58
CA PHE A 83 0.22 14.60 -1.10
C PHE A 83 0.34 16.12 -1.24
N LYS A 84 0.79 16.78 -0.17
CA LYS A 84 1.09 18.21 -0.13
C LYS A 84 2.52 18.38 0.36
N ARG A 85 3.28 19.26 -0.27
CA ARG A 85 4.61 19.64 0.21
C ARG A 85 4.46 20.45 1.52
N GLY A 86 5.11 19.98 2.57
CA GLY A 86 5.32 20.69 3.82
C GLY A 86 6.78 21.15 3.95
N TRP A 87 7.09 21.80 5.08
CA TRP A 87 8.44 22.33 5.34
C TRP A 87 9.51 21.23 5.40
N PHE A 88 9.17 20.06 5.96
CA PHE A 88 10.09 18.94 6.16
C PHE A 88 9.93 17.81 5.13
N GLY A 89 9.20 18.04 4.03
CA GLY A 89 8.96 17.02 3.00
C GLY A 89 7.49 16.86 2.63
N MET A 90 7.13 15.71 2.07
CA MET A 90 5.76 15.42 1.64
C MET A 90 4.90 14.97 2.83
N LYS A 91 3.67 15.49 2.90
CA LYS A 91 2.65 15.05 3.86
C LYS A 91 1.38 14.63 3.14
N THR A 92 0.65 13.68 3.70
CA THR A 92 -0.63 13.25 3.17
C THR A 92 -1.76 14.04 3.82
N THR A 93 -2.77 14.43 3.04
CA THR A 93 -3.98 15.11 3.49
C THR A 93 -5.20 14.44 2.88
N LEU A 94 -6.32 14.42 3.60
CA LEU A 94 -7.59 13.94 3.04
C LEU A 94 -8.12 15.00 2.07
N ALA A 95 -8.31 14.62 0.81
CA ALA A 95 -8.93 15.47 -0.19
C ALA A 95 -10.45 15.29 -0.24
N GLN A 96 -10.94 14.04 -0.16
CA GLN A 96 -12.36 13.71 -0.22
C GLN A 96 -12.65 12.40 0.51
N GLY A 97 -13.87 12.25 1.02
CA GLY A 97 -14.37 11.00 1.60
C GLY A 97 -14.05 10.82 3.08
N GLU A 98 -14.27 9.60 3.57
CA GLU A 98 -14.00 9.26 4.97
C GLU A 98 -12.50 9.05 5.22
N ARG A 99 -12.04 9.38 6.43
CA ARG A 99 -10.65 9.11 6.81
C ARG A 99 -10.47 7.61 7.05
N PRO A 100 -9.44 6.99 6.46
CA PRO A 100 -9.07 5.63 6.82
C PRO A 100 -8.77 5.53 8.32
N SER A 101 -9.25 4.47 8.95
CA SER A 101 -9.07 4.21 10.38
C SER A 101 -8.25 2.93 10.58
N ALA A 102 -7.29 2.96 11.50
CA ALA A 102 -6.59 1.77 11.96
C ALA A 102 -7.48 0.90 12.90
N PHE A 103 -8.60 1.43 13.38
CA PHE A 103 -9.43 0.79 14.39
C PHE A 103 -10.68 0.18 13.75
N VAL A 104 -10.50 -0.95 13.07
CA VAL A 104 -11.60 -1.72 12.48
C VAL A 104 -11.95 -2.89 13.41
N PRO A 105 -13.12 -2.87 14.10
CA PRO A 105 -13.47 -3.90 15.09
C PRO A 105 -13.48 -5.31 14.52
N GLU A 106 -13.95 -5.47 13.28
CA GLU A 106 -13.98 -6.75 12.59
C GLU A 106 -12.58 -7.30 12.30
N ALA A 107 -11.67 -6.46 11.81
CA ALA A 107 -10.28 -6.84 11.57
C ALA A 107 -9.60 -7.28 12.88
N LYS A 108 -9.88 -6.58 13.99
CA LYS A 108 -9.39 -6.95 15.33
C LYS A 108 -9.91 -8.32 15.76
N ASP A 109 -11.22 -8.55 15.65
CA ASP A 109 -11.84 -9.82 16.03
C ASP A 109 -11.27 -10.99 15.20
N LEU A 110 -11.13 -10.81 13.88
CA LEU A 110 -10.51 -11.80 12.99
C LEU A 110 -9.06 -12.09 13.39
N ALA A 111 -8.26 -11.07 13.69
CA ALA A 111 -6.89 -11.24 14.13
C ALA A 111 -6.78 -11.95 15.48
N GLU A 112 -7.66 -11.63 16.45
CA GLU A 112 -7.70 -12.30 17.76
C GLU A 112 -8.17 -13.75 17.67
N ARG A 113 -9.15 -14.06 16.81
CA ARG A 113 -9.56 -15.44 16.56
C ARG A 113 -8.46 -16.24 15.88
N TYR A 114 -7.84 -15.68 14.85
CA TYR A 114 -6.73 -16.33 14.15
C TYR A 114 -5.55 -16.58 15.09
N SER A 115 -5.17 -15.60 15.92
CA SER A 115 -4.03 -15.75 16.83
C SER A 115 -4.24 -16.88 17.84
N LYS A 116 -5.47 -17.10 18.33
CA LYS A 116 -5.81 -18.23 19.19
C LYS A 116 -5.67 -19.58 18.48
N LEU A 117 -6.01 -19.66 17.19
CA LEU A 117 -5.91 -20.90 16.41
C LEU A 117 -4.46 -21.32 16.14
N VAL A 118 -3.54 -20.36 16.02
CA VAL A 118 -2.13 -20.62 15.68
C VAL A 118 -1.16 -20.46 16.85
N ASP A 119 -1.68 -20.29 18.08
CA ASP A 119 -0.87 -19.94 19.28
C ASP A 119 0.07 -18.75 19.01
N GLY A 120 -0.46 -17.75 18.30
CA GLY A 120 0.24 -16.57 17.84
C GLY A 120 -0.06 -15.32 18.68
N LYS A 121 0.72 -14.27 18.44
CA LYS A 121 0.50 -12.94 19.03
C LYS A 121 0.06 -11.96 17.93
N PRO A 122 -1.08 -11.27 18.08
CA PRO A 122 -1.50 -10.28 17.12
C PRO A 122 -0.63 -9.03 17.22
N MET A 123 -0.06 -8.63 16.09
CA MET A 123 0.83 -7.48 15.97
C MET A 123 0.34 -6.60 14.81
N VAL A 124 0.56 -5.30 14.91
CA VAL A 124 0.27 -4.29 13.88
C VAL A 124 1.49 -3.40 13.69
N LEU A 125 1.48 -2.52 12.69
CA LEU A 125 2.53 -1.50 12.57
C LEU A 125 2.52 -0.55 13.78
N VAL A 126 3.70 -0.14 14.22
CA VAL A 126 3.88 0.76 15.37
C VAL A 126 3.13 2.09 15.18
N THR A 127 2.99 2.55 13.94
CA THR A 127 2.22 3.75 13.60
C THR A 127 0.74 3.62 13.91
N GLU A 128 0.17 2.41 13.82
CA GLU A 128 -1.23 2.15 14.15
C GLU A 128 -1.45 2.19 15.67
N THR A 129 -0.63 1.45 16.42
CA THR A 129 -0.73 1.42 17.89
C THR A 129 -0.41 2.79 18.49
N VAL A 130 0.67 3.45 18.08
CA VAL A 130 1.09 4.73 18.67
C VAL A 130 0.25 5.88 18.11
N ALA A 131 0.34 6.13 16.81
CA ALA A 131 -0.27 7.32 16.19
C ALA A 131 -1.74 7.12 15.78
N GLY A 132 -2.26 5.90 15.74
CA GLY A 132 -3.60 5.63 15.19
C GLY A 132 -3.66 5.87 13.69
N ILE A 133 -2.51 5.81 13.01
CA ILE A 133 -2.38 6.09 11.58
C ILE A 133 -2.23 4.75 10.84
N PRO A 134 -3.23 4.34 10.04
CA PRO A 134 -3.09 3.17 9.18
C PRO A 134 -2.07 3.46 8.08
N THR A 135 -1.39 2.42 7.62
CA THR A 135 -0.44 2.52 6.51
C THR A 135 -1.00 1.81 5.28
N THR A 136 -0.69 2.34 4.10
CA THR A 136 -0.97 1.69 2.83
C THR A 136 0.35 1.45 2.08
N ALA A 137 0.48 0.29 1.45
CA ALA A 137 1.57 0.00 0.53
C ALA A 137 1.23 0.42 -0.92
N HIS A 138 -0.05 0.66 -1.22
CA HIS A 138 -0.52 1.00 -2.57
C HIS A 138 -0.61 2.52 -2.73
N ILE A 139 0.55 3.17 -2.76
CA ILE A 139 0.63 4.56 -3.20
C ILE A 139 0.48 4.56 -4.72
N LEU A 140 -0.68 5.00 -5.19
CA LEU A 140 -1.07 4.98 -6.60
C LEU A 140 -1.41 6.38 -7.08
N GLY A 141 -1.43 6.56 -8.40
CA GLY A 141 -1.72 7.84 -9.03
C GLY A 141 -0.52 8.79 -9.05
N GLY A 142 -0.75 10.00 -9.58
CA GLY A 142 0.29 11.03 -9.77
C GLY A 142 0.54 11.32 -11.26
N CYS A 143 0.58 10.29 -12.09
CA CYS A 143 0.63 10.41 -13.55
C CYS A 143 -0.63 9.78 -14.17
N THR A 144 -1.80 10.20 -13.73
CA THR A 144 -3.07 9.54 -14.07
C THR A 144 -3.44 9.73 -15.55
N MET A 145 -4.12 8.74 -16.12
CA MET A 145 -4.64 8.81 -17.48
C MET A 145 -5.73 9.90 -17.62
N GLY A 146 -5.67 10.67 -18.70
CA GLY A 146 -6.66 11.69 -19.05
C GLY A 146 -7.02 11.68 -20.53
N ARG A 147 -8.05 12.46 -20.90
CA ARG A 147 -8.39 12.69 -22.32
C ARG A 147 -7.41 13.65 -23.00
N ASP A 148 -6.89 14.60 -22.22
CA ASP A 148 -5.97 15.67 -22.60
C ASP A 148 -5.08 16.07 -21.41
N ARG A 149 -4.26 17.12 -21.58
CA ARG A 149 -3.27 17.62 -20.59
C ARG A 149 -3.91 18.25 -19.37
N GLU A 150 -5.17 18.65 -19.51
CA GLU A 150 -5.96 19.38 -18.55
C GLU A 150 -6.64 18.40 -17.58
N GLU A 151 -6.97 17.20 -18.07
CA GLU A 151 -7.59 16.13 -17.28
C GLU A 151 -6.62 15.04 -16.79
N GLY A 152 -5.42 14.94 -17.36
CA GLY A 152 -4.43 13.94 -16.94
C GLY A 152 -3.00 14.25 -17.36
N VAL A 153 -2.10 13.34 -16.99
CA VAL A 153 -0.66 13.45 -17.26
C VAL A 153 -0.27 12.60 -18.46
N ILE A 154 -0.90 11.43 -18.60
CA ILE A 154 -0.66 10.50 -19.70
C ILE A 154 -1.95 10.23 -20.46
N ASP A 155 -1.82 9.83 -21.72
CA ASP A 155 -2.95 9.37 -22.53
C ASP A 155 -3.37 7.93 -22.18
N ARG A 156 -4.40 7.43 -22.88
CA ARG A 156 -4.91 6.06 -22.72
C ARG A 156 -3.89 4.96 -23.06
N ASP A 157 -2.76 5.30 -23.66
CA ASP A 157 -1.70 4.41 -24.12
C ASP A 157 -0.40 4.59 -23.33
N ASN A 158 -0.51 5.22 -22.16
CA ASN A 158 0.58 5.50 -21.22
C ASN A 158 1.62 6.50 -21.72
N ARG A 159 1.35 7.26 -22.79
CA ARG A 159 2.27 8.29 -23.30
C ARG A 159 2.12 9.57 -22.51
N LEU A 160 3.23 10.16 -22.11
CA LEU A 160 3.26 11.45 -21.44
C LEU A 160 2.81 12.55 -22.40
N PHE A 161 1.78 13.31 -22.03
CA PHE A 161 1.33 14.39 -22.90
C PHE A 161 2.45 15.42 -23.12
N GLY A 162 2.70 15.76 -24.38
CA GLY A 162 3.76 16.68 -24.79
C GLY A 162 5.11 16.07 -25.06
N TYR A 163 5.23 14.75 -24.98
CA TYR A 163 6.43 14.03 -25.34
C TYR A 163 6.07 12.87 -26.28
N GLU A 164 6.85 12.66 -27.33
CA GLU A 164 6.55 11.62 -28.34
C GLU A 164 6.99 10.22 -27.89
N ASN A 165 7.99 10.15 -27.00
CA ASN A 165 8.74 8.93 -26.69
C ASN A 165 8.88 8.66 -25.18
N ILE A 166 8.09 9.32 -24.34
CA ILE A 166 8.08 9.09 -22.89
C ILE A 166 6.80 8.37 -22.49
N TYR A 167 6.95 7.28 -21.74
CA TYR A 167 5.86 6.45 -21.25
C TYR A 167 5.94 6.29 -19.73
N VAL A 168 4.78 6.17 -19.07
CA VAL A 168 4.70 5.89 -17.63
C VAL A 168 4.07 4.51 -17.40
N CYS A 169 4.86 3.58 -16.88
CA CYS A 169 4.48 2.16 -16.72
C CYS A 169 4.70 1.68 -15.28
N ASP A 170 4.06 2.35 -14.33
CA ASP A 170 4.11 2.00 -12.90
C ASP A 170 2.78 2.31 -12.19
N GLY A 171 2.76 2.21 -10.87
CA GLY A 171 1.57 2.51 -10.05
C GLY A 171 1.05 3.94 -10.15
N SER A 172 1.85 4.89 -10.65
CA SER A 172 1.43 6.28 -10.81
C SER A 172 0.43 6.49 -11.94
N ALA A 173 0.38 5.56 -12.90
CA ALA A 173 -0.61 5.53 -13.98
C ALA A 173 -2.02 5.09 -13.51
N ILE A 174 -2.11 4.44 -12.33
CA ILE A 174 -3.37 3.93 -11.79
C ILE A 174 -4.17 5.07 -11.16
N SER A 175 -5.26 5.50 -11.82
CA SER A 175 -6.05 6.67 -11.42
C SER A 175 -6.75 6.54 -10.07
N ALA A 176 -7.14 5.33 -9.68
CA ALA A 176 -7.79 5.05 -8.40
C ALA A 176 -7.37 3.66 -7.90
N ASN A 177 -7.28 3.52 -6.58
CA ASN A 177 -7.00 2.23 -5.97
C ASN A 177 -8.19 1.27 -6.22
N PRO A 178 -7.96 0.10 -6.85
CA PRO A 178 -9.04 -0.82 -7.19
C PRO A 178 -9.63 -1.56 -5.96
N GLY A 179 -9.13 -1.30 -4.75
CA GLY A 179 -9.56 -1.98 -3.53
C GLY A 179 -8.95 -3.37 -3.36
N VAL A 180 -8.04 -3.77 -4.25
CA VAL A 180 -7.29 -5.02 -4.26
C VAL A 180 -5.82 -4.73 -4.58
N ASN A 181 -4.96 -5.76 -4.57
CA ASN A 181 -3.56 -5.61 -4.96
C ASN A 181 -3.42 -5.13 -6.43
N PRO A 182 -2.78 -3.97 -6.70
CA PRO A 182 -2.73 -3.37 -8.04
C PRO A 182 -1.65 -3.97 -8.94
N SER A 183 -0.81 -4.88 -8.45
CA SER A 183 0.35 -5.41 -9.20
C SER A 183 -0.02 -5.94 -10.59
N LEU A 184 -1.03 -6.81 -10.69
CA LEU A 184 -1.47 -7.34 -11.98
C LEU A 184 -2.09 -6.27 -12.89
N THR A 185 -2.77 -5.27 -12.32
CA THR A 185 -3.29 -4.14 -13.11
C THR A 185 -2.14 -3.30 -13.68
N ILE A 186 -1.10 -3.03 -12.89
CA ILE A 186 0.11 -2.34 -13.35
C ILE A 186 0.78 -3.14 -14.45
N THR A 187 0.95 -4.45 -14.27
CA THR A 187 1.50 -5.35 -15.30
C THR A 187 0.67 -5.29 -16.58
N ALA A 188 -0.65 -5.47 -16.50
CA ALA A 188 -1.52 -5.48 -17.67
C ALA A 188 -1.49 -4.14 -18.44
N LEU A 189 -1.49 -3.00 -17.74
CA LEU A 189 -1.37 -1.70 -18.39
C LEU A 189 0.01 -1.51 -19.03
N SER A 190 1.07 -1.96 -18.37
CA SER A 190 2.44 -1.88 -18.87
C SER A 190 2.60 -2.75 -20.12
N GLU A 191 2.15 -4.01 -20.09
CA GLU A 191 2.18 -4.91 -21.24
C GLU A 191 1.38 -4.37 -22.43
N ARG A 192 0.20 -3.81 -22.17
CA ARG A 192 -0.63 -3.15 -23.21
C ARG A 192 0.06 -1.91 -23.80
N ALA A 193 0.82 -1.16 -23.01
CA ALA A 193 1.60 -0.02 -23.51
C ALA A 193 2.77 -0.52 -24.38
N MET A 194 3.51 -1.53 -23.91
CA MET A 194 4.63 -2.12 -24.63
C MET A 194 4.19 -2.78 -25.95
N SER A 195 3.01 -3.38 -26.01
CA SER A 195 2.49 -3.99 -27.25
C SER A 195 2.23 -3.00 -28.39
N LYS A 196 2.30 -1.68 -28.10
CA LYS A 196 2.13 -0.60 -29.09
C LYS A 196 3.45 0.02 -29.51
N ILE A 197 4.54 -0.39 -28.87
CA ILE A 197 5.88 0.03 -29.24
C ILE A 197 6.33 -0.87 -30.41
N PRO A 198 6.74 -0.29 -31.54
CA PRO A 198 7.28 -1.08 -32.66
C PRO A 198 8.51 -1.89 -32.23
N GLU A 199 8.74 -3.02 -32.92
CA GLU A 199 9.97 -3.79 -32.72
C GLU A 199 11.21 -2.95 -33.01
N ALA A 200 12.29 -3.23 -32.30
CA ALA A 200 13.56 -2.54 -32.49
C ALA A 200 14.03 -2.69 -33.94
N GLY A 201 14.22 -1.56 -34.64
CA GLY A 201 14.63 -1.53 -36.05
C GLY A 201 13.49 -1.58 -37.07
N ALA A 202 12.23 -1.72 -36.64
CA ALA A 202 11.06 -1.68 -37.53
C ALA A 202 10.65 -0.26 -37.97
N GLY A 203 11.36 0.78 -37.49
CA GLY A 203 11.22 2.16 -37.93
C GLY A 203 12.58 2.81 -38.14
N GLU A 204 12.64 3.85 -38.98
CA GLU A 204 13.81 4.71 -39.05
C GLU A 204 14.14 5.23 -37.65
N ALA A 205 15.43 5.22 -37.28
CA ALA A 205 15.91 5.88 -36.07
C ALA A 205 15.53 7.36 -36.18
N ARG A 206 14.43 7.75 -35.54
CA ARG A 206 14.05 9.15 -35.47
C ARG A 206 14.99 9.79 -34.47
N ASP A 207 15.83 10.70 -34.95
CA ASP A 207 16.46 11.67 -34.07
C ASP A 207 15.36 12.26 -33.19
N LEU A 208 15.62 12.31 -31.89
CA LEU A 208 14.70 12.92 -30.94
C LEU A 208 14.43 14.35 -31.44
N PRO A 209 13.15 14.75 -31.60
CA PRO A 209 12.83 16.13 -31.93
C PRO A 209 13.55 17.07 -30.96
N GLU A 210 14.01 18.24 -31.39
CA GLU A 210 14.58 19.26 -30.47
C GLU A 210 13.67 19.51 -29.25
N ALA A 211 12.35 19.32 -29.42
CA ALA A 211 11.36 19.40 -28.35
C ALA A 211 11.51 18.36 -27.21
N ALA A 212 12.09 17.19 -27.48
CA ALA A 212 12.42 16.18 -26.48
C ALA A 212 13.69 16.56 -25.69
N LYS A 213 14.43 17.59 -26.13
CA LYS A 213 15.46 18.29 -25.36
C LYS A 213 14.82 19.42 -24.55
N VAL A 214 13.94 19.09 -23.60
CA VAL A 214 13.30 20.02 -22.64
C VAL A 214 12.81 21.34 -23.28
N LEU A 215 11.56 21.39 -23.73
CA LEU A 215 10.91 22.68 -23.97
C LEU A 215 10.61 23.36 -22.62
N THR A 216 11.24 24.51 -22.39
CA THR A 216 10.88 25.49 -21.36
C THR A 216 9.42 25.93 -21.44
#